data_AF-A0A060BVA3-F1
#
_entry.id   AF-A0A060BVA3-F1
#
_cell.length_a   1.000
_cell.length_b   1.000
_cell.length_c   1.000
_cell.angle_alpha   90.00
_cell.angle_beta   90.00
_cell.angle_gamma   90.00
#
_symmetry.space_group_name_H-M   'P 1'
#
loop_
_entity.id
_entity.type
_entity.pdbx_description
1 polymer ?
#
loop_
_entity_poly.entity_id
_entity_poly.type
_entity_poly.pdbx_seq_one_letter_code
_entity_poly.pdbx_strand_id
1 'polypeptide(L)'
;EMLRTHGLALGGGLDNAIVMDDYKVLNAEGLRYDDEFVKHKMLDAIGDLYCVGHPLLAAYSAFRSGHDLNNKLLRALLAAEGAYEVVTFSDAARAPRGFAQLARAW
;
A
#
# COMPACT_ATOMS: atom_id res chain seq x y z
N GLU A 1 22.15 10.58 -2.01
CA GLU A 1 23.23 10.59 -3.03
C GLU A 1 23.18 9.44 -4.05
N MET A 2 23.37 8.17 -3.70
CA MET A 2 23.44 7.07 -4.71
C MET A 2 22.21 6.97 -5.63
N LEU A 3 20.98 7.14 -5.13
CA LEU A 3 19.78 7.11 -5.98
C LEU A 3 19.77 8.26 -7.00
N ARG A 4 20.22 9.46 -6.60
CA ARG A 4 20.24 10.65 -7.44
C ARG A 4 21.24 10.53 -8.59
N THR A 5 22.39 9.91 -8.35
CA THR A 5 23.38 9.63 -9.42
C THR A 5 22.85 8.64 -10.46
N HIS A 6 21.82 7.85 -10.14
CA HIS A 6 21.11 6.96 -11.06
C HIS A 6 19.81 7.56 -11.62
N GLY A 7 19.57 8.87 -11.43
CA GLY A 7 18.37 9.54 -11.93
C GLY A 7 17.09 9.25 -11.13
N LEU A 8 17.21 8.67 -9.93
CA LEU A 8 16.10 8.34 -9.05
C LEU A 8 16.01 9.33 -7.87
N ALA A 9 14.82 9.45 -7.26
CA ALA A 9 14.57 10.33 -6.10
C ALA A 9 15.02 11.79 -6.29
N LEU A 10 14.98 12.29 -7.54
CA LEU A 10 15.45 13.64 -7.89
C LEU A 10 14.62 14.75 -7.22
N GLY A 11 13.32 14.52 -7.04
CA GLY A 11 12.43 15.41 -6.30
C GLY A 11 12.31 15.11 -4.80
N GLY A 12 13.06 14.14 -4.28
CA GLY A 12 12.97 13.74 -2.87
C GLY A 12 13.57 14.80 -1.94
N GLY A 13 12.80 15.23 -0.95
CA GLY A 13 13.18 16.22 0.07
C GLY A 13 12.54 15.92 1.43
N LEU A 14 12.91 16.68 2.46
CA LEU A 14 12.38 16.51 3.82
C LEU A 14 10.88 16.85 3.95
N ASP A 15 10.32 17.55 2.96
CA ASP A 15 8.92 17.93 2.83
C ASP A 15 8.03 16.80 2.30
N ASN A 16 8.60 15.84 1.56
CA ASN A 16 7.85 14.79 0.87
C ASN A 16 8.34 13.36 1.16
N ALA A 17 9.43 13.21 1.88
CA ALA A 17 9.95 11.92 2.31
C ALA A 17 10.50 11.99 3.74
N ILE A 18 10.37 10.88 4.47
CA ILE A 18 11.11 10.67 5.71
C ILE A 18 12.53 10.28 5.33
N VAL A 19 13.50 11.11 5.69
CA VAL A 19 14.91 10.88 5.40
C VAL A 19 15.60 10.43 6.69
N MET A 20 16.31 9.31 6.63
CA MET A 20 17.12 8.80 7.74
C MET A 20 18.61 8.88 7.40
N ASP A 21 19.39 9.20 8.44
CA ASP A 21 20.80 8.88 8.57
C ASP A 21 20.94 7.51 9.27
N ASP A 22 22.16 7.00 9.45
CA ASP A 22 22.48 5.69 10.03
C ASP A 22 21.79 5.42 11.38
N TYR A 23 21.41 6.46 12.12
CA TYR A 23 20.87 6.34 13.48
C TYR A 23 19.65 7.21 13.79
N LYS A 24 19.22 8.10 12.88
CA LYS A 24 18.16 9.07 13.21
C LYS A 24 17.34 9.55 12.01
N VAL A 25 16.09 9.89 12.29
CA VAL A 25 15.22 10.65 11.38
C VAL A 25 15.73 12.09 11.30
N LEU A 26 15.87 12.62 10.09
CA LEU A 26 16.37 13.96 9.81
C LEU A 26 15.26 15.02 9.71
N ASN A 27 14.00 14.60 9.58
CA ASN A 27 12.85 15.49 9.57
C ASN A 27 12.72 16.17 10.94
N ALA A 28 12.69 17.51 10.97
CA ALA A 28 12.68 18.30 12.21
C ALA A 28 11.44 18.04 13.08
N GLU A 29 10.30 17.73 12.45
CA GLU A 29 9.04 17.40 13.12
C GLU A 29 8.98 15.93 13.59
N GLY A 30 10.00 15.12 13.25
CA GLY A 30 10.01 13.70 13.55
C GLY A 30 9.06 12.88 12.68
N LEU A 31 8.52 11.80 13.24
CA LEU A 31 7.53 10.94 12.60
C LEU A 31 6.11 11.38 12.96
N ARG A 32 5.16 11.16 12.06
CA ARG A 32 3.73 11.35 12.32
C ARG A 32 3.18 10.25 13.23
N TYR A 33 3.77 9.06 13.17
CA TYR A 33 3.43 7.89 13.98
C TYR A 33 4.71 7.12 14.32
N ASP A 34 4.76 6.52 15.51
CA ASP A 34 5.92 5.69 15.92
C ASP A 34 6.16 4.50 14.96
N ASP A 35 5.11 4.03 14.30
CA ASP A 35 5.08 2.92 13.35
C ASP A 35 4.92 3.38 11.88
N GLU A 36 5.26 4.62 11.56
CA GLU A 36 5.01 5.23 10.25
C GLU A 36 5.63 4.44 9.08
N PHE A 37 6.82 3.85 9.26
CA PHE A 37 7.46 3.04 8.22
C PHE A 37 6.64 1.81 7.82
N VAL A 38 6.07 1.10 8.80
CA VAL A 38 5.24 -0.09 8.51
C VAL A 38 3.88 0.31 8.00
N LYS A 39 3.30 1.40 8.50
CA LYS A 39 2.06 1.98 7.93
C LYS A 39 2.23 2.40 6.47
N HIS A 40 3.38 2.97 6.11
CA HIS A 40 3.68 3.28 4.71
C HIS A 40 3.78 2.01 3.85
N LYS A 41 4.36 0.92 4.36
CA LYS A 41 4.35 -0.38 3.65
C LYS A 41 2.96 -0.96 3.49
N MET A 42 2.06 -0.76 4.45
CA MET A 42 0.66 -1.12 4.30
C MET A 42 -0.02 -0.24 3.24
N LEU A 43 0.27 1.07 3.21
CA LEU A 43 -0.24 2.00 2.20
C LEU A 43 0.25 1.64 0.79
N ASP A 44 1.54 1.32 0.63
CA ASP A 44 2.12 0.77 -0.61
C ASP A 44 1.34 -0.48 -1.05
N ALA A 45 1.12 -1.44 -0.15
CA ALA A 45 0.41 -2.67 -0.45
C ALA A 45 -1.05 -2.43 -0.86
N ILE A 46 -1.77 -1.49 -0.23
CA ILE A 46 -3.12 -1.11 -0.65
C ILE A 46 -3.11 -0.61 -2.10
N GLY A 47 -2.15 0.26 -2.45
CA GLY A 47 -1.98 0.76 -3.82
C GLY A 47 -1.65 -0.35 -4.82
N ASP A 48 -0.66 -1.19 -4.50
CA ASP A 48 -0.25 -2.30 -5.35
C ASP A 48 -1.40 -3.29 -5.60
N LEU A 49 -2.13 -3.67 -4.55
CA LEU A 49 -3.25 -4.62 -4.64
C LEU A 49 -4.40 -4.06 -5.48
N TYR A 50 -4.62 -2.75 -5.45
CA TYR A 50 -5.66 -2.10 -6.25
C TYR A 50 -5.35 -2.10 -7.76
N CYS A 51 -4.12 -2.44 -8.18
CA CYS A 51 -3.81 -2.68 -9.59
C CYS A 51 -4.62 -3.81 -10.23
N VAL A 52 -5.30 -4.66 -9.44
CA VAL A 52 -6.28 -5.64 -9.94
C VAL A 52 -7.54 -4.99 -10.52
N GLY A 53 -7.77 -3.69 -10.25
CA GLY A 53 -8.88 -2.90 -10.80
C GLY A 53 -10.16 -2.91 -9.97
N HIS A 54 -10.18 -3.65 -8.86
CA HIS A 54 -11.36 -3.77 -7.98
C HIS A 54 -10.94 -3.76 -6.50
N PRO A 55 -11.81 -3.28 -5.59
CA PRO A 55 -11.62 -3.50 -4.15
C PRO A 55 -11.60 -5.00 -3.83
N LEU A 56 -10.66 -5.42 -2.97
CA LEU A 56 -10.55 -6.82 -2.56
C LEU A 56 -11.32 -7.09 -1.26
N LEU A 57 -12.26 -8.01 -1.32
CA LEU A 57 -12.82 -8.67 -0.14
C LEU A 57 -11.90 -9.83 0.26
N ALA A 58 -10.78 -9.52 0.91
CA ALA A 58 -9.74 -10.50 1.22
C ALA A 58 -9.00 -10.18 2.53
N ALA A 59 -8.28 -11.18 3.03
CA ALA A 59 -7.23 -10.98 4.03
C ALA A 59 -5.87 -10.99 3.33
N TYR A 60 -5.09 -9.94 3.52
CA TYR A 60 -3.73 -9.83 3.00
C TYR A 60 -2.72 -9.98 4.15
N SER A 61 -1.66 -10.74 3.91
CA SER A 61 -0.55 -10.93 4.85
C SER A 61 0.74 -10.99 4.07
N ALA A 62 1.76 -10.30 4.57
CA ALA A 62 3.05 -10.21 3.91
C ALA A 62 4.18 -10.10 4.93
N PHE A 63 5.30 -10.71 4.59
CA PHE A 63 6.53 -10.64 5.38
C PHE A 63 7.64 -10.08 4.50
N ARG A 64 8.13 -8.87 4.83
CA ARG A 64 9.17 -8.15 4.07
C ARG A 64 8.84 -8.04 2.56
N SER A 65 7.57 -7.83 2.23
CA SER A 65 7.13 -7.65 0.84
C SER A 65 7.46 -6.24 0.33
N GLY A 66 7.50 -6.11 -0.99
CA GLY A 66 7.56 -4.85 -1.73
C GLY A 66 6.78 -4.99 -3.04
N HIS A 67 6.84 -3.96 -3.89
CA HIS A 67 6.01 -3.87 -5.11
C HIS A 67 6.13 -5.10 -6.03
N ASP A 68 7.34 -5.64 -6.22
CA ASP A 68 7.56 -6.83 -7.06
C ASP A 68 6.82 -8.07 -6.53
N LEU A 69 6.92 -8.36 -5.24
CA LEU A 69 6.27 -9.53 -4.64
C LEU A 69 4.74 -9.36 -4.58
N ASN A 70 4.25 -8.14 -4.33
CA ASN A 70 2.83 -7.82 -4.41
C ASN A 70 2.29 -8.03 -5.84
N ASN A 71 3.03 -7.59 -6.86
CA ASN A 71 2.64 -7.81 -8.25
C ASN A 71 2.63 -9.31 -8.63
N LYS A 72 3.63 -10.07 -8.18
CA LYS A 72 3.68 -11.53 -8.37
C LYS A 72 2.49 -12.23 -7.73
N LEU A 73 2.09 -11.83 -6.52
CA LEU A 73 0.89 -12.32 -5.86
C LEU A 73 -0.36 -12.08 -6.71
N LEU A 74 -0.55 -10.86 -7.23
CA LEU A 74 -1.69 -10.54 -8.08
C LEU A 74 -1.70 -11.36 -9.38
N ARG A 75 -0.54 -11.50 -10.04
CA ARG A 75 -0.43 -12.32 -11.25
C ARG A 75 -0.78 -13.79 -10.98
N ALA A 76 -0.34 -14.33 -9.84
CA ALA A 76 -0.68 -15.69 -9.43
C ALA A 76 -2.18 -15.84 -9.14
N LEU A 77 -2.79 -14.87 -8.44
CA LEU A 77 -4.22 -14.85 -8.18
C LEU A 77 -5.04 -14.84 -9.47
N LEU A 78 -4.70 -13.96 -10.41
CA LEU A 78 -5.40 -13.83 -11.69
C LEU A 78 -5.21 -15.04 -12.61
N ALA A 79 -4.08 -15.75 -12.51
CA ALA A 79 -3.85 -16.98 -13.26
C ALA A 79 -4.63 -18.18 -12.68
N ALA A 80 -5.06 -18.10 -11.42
CA ALA A 80 -5.85 -19.12 -10.74
C ALA A 80 -7.33 -18.73 -10.73
N GLU A 81 -8.04 -18.94 -11.85
CA GLU A 81 -9.45 -18.53 -12.02
C GLU A 81 -10.40 -19.05 -10.92
N GLY A 82 -10.10 -20.19 -10.29
CA GLY A 82 -10.88 -20.73 -9.18
C GLY A 82 -10.53 -20.16 -7.79
N ALA A 83 -9.56 -19.26 -7.69
CA ALA A 83 -9.09 -18.68 -6.44
C ALA A 83 -9.79 -17.35 -6.08
N TYR A 84 -10.64 -16.83 -6.96
CA TYR A 84 -11.43 -15.62 -6.71
C TYR A 84 -12.76 -15.67 -7.47
N GLU A 85 -13.68 -14.81 -7.06
CA GLU A 85 -14.90 -14.53 -7.80
C GLU A 85 -15.16 -13.02 -7.82
N VAL A 86 -15.80 -12.54 -8.88
CA VAL A 86 -16.24 -11.15 -8.98
C VAL A 86 -17.67 -11.08 -8.47
N VAL A 87 -17.86 -10.36 -7.36
CA VAL A 87 -19.16 -10.21 -6.70
C VAL A 87 -19.69 -8.79 -6.80
N THR A 88 -21.02 -8.66 -6.77
CA THR A 88 -21.71 -7.37 -6.71
C THR A 88 -22.78 -7.40 -5.63
N PHE A 89 -23.07 -6.26 -5.03
CA PHE A 89 -24.10 -6.11 -4.02
C PHE A 89 -25.14 -5.11 -4.52
N SER A 90 -26.35 -5.59 -4.84
CA SER A 90 -27.47 -4.74 -5.26
C SER A 90 -28.05 -3.91 -4.10
N ASP A 91 -27.88 -4.39 -2.87
CA ASP A 91 -28.20 -3.69 -1.64
C ASP A 91 -26.91 -3.41 -0.87
N ALA A 92 -26.60 -2.13 -0.65
CA ALA A 92 -25.41 -1.70 0.08
C ALA A 92 -25.37 -2.24 1.52
N ALA A 93 -26.52 -2.49 2.15
CA ALA A 93 -26.59 -3.07 3.49
C ALA A 93 -26.07 -4.53 3.54
N ARG A 94 -25.98 -5.21 2.40
CA ARG A 94 -25.43 -6.57 2.26
C ARG A 94 -23.93 -6.59 1.99
N ALA A 95 -23.33 -5.46 1.59
CA ALA A 95 -21.90 -5.39 1.39
C ALA A 95 -21.15 -5.50 2.73
N PRO A 96 -19.96 -6.11 2.77
CA PRO A 96 -19.15 -6.16 3.98
C PRO A 96 -18.89 -4.78 4.57
N ARG A 97 -18.78 -4.72 5.91
CA ARG A 97 -18.51 -3.46 6.62
C ARG A 97 -17.23 -2.81 6.08
N GLY A 98 -17.27 -1.50 5.85
CA GLY A 98 -16.17 -0.73 5.27
C GLY A 98 -16.17 -0.63 3.73
N PHE A 99 -17.02 -1.40 3.04
CA PHE A 99 -17.17 -1.32 1.58
C PHE A 99 -18.46 -0.59 1.15
N ALA A 100 -19.48 -0.57 2.01
CA ALA A 100 -20.75 0.12 1.77
C ALA A 100 -20.68 1.65 1.97
N GLN A 101 -19.79 2.11 2.85
CA GLN A 101 -19.51 3.51 3.11
C GLN A 101 -18.00 3.72 3.04
N LEU A 102 -17.58 4.66 2.20
CA LEU A 102 -16.21 5.16 2.25
C LEU A 102 -15.94 5.66 3.68
N ALA A 103 -14.79 5.28 4.24
CA ALA A 103 -14.35 5.84 5.51
C ALA A 103 -14.42 7.37 5.40
N ARG A 104 -15.04 8.03 6.39
CA ARG A 104 -15.12 9.49 6.39
C ARG A 104 -13.69 10.03 6.31
N ALA A 105 -13.43 10.85 5.29
CA ALA A 105 -12.21 11.62 5.23
C ALA A 105 -12.19 12.59 6.42
N TRP A 106 -11.31 12.28 7.38
CA TRP A 106 -10.70 13.12 8.40
C TRP A 106 -10.70 14.61 8.04
#